data_AF-A0A973DEU2-F1
#
_entry.id   AF-A0A973DEU2-F1
#
_cell.length_a   1.000
_cell.length_b   1.000
_cell.length_c   1.000
_cell.angle_alpha   90.00
_cell.angle_beta   90.00
_cell.angle_gamma   90.00
#
_symmetry.space_group_name_H-M   'P 1'
#
loop_
_entity.id
_entity.type
_entity.pdbx_description
1 polymer ?
#
loop_
_entity_poly.entity_id
_entity_poly.type
_entity_poly.pdbx_seq_one_letter_code
_entity_poly.pdbx_strand_id
1 'polypeptide(L)'
;MKPKIILAAMILSGSTQLWAAPAPVSEAASSQSSIEKRLVALENMMKSRNLLQAELQQQLNILQDEVSQVRGITEEQSYKLEKVLQRQRELYQEIENRVSQAYSQPAATQTQPTNTYTDVGASQAISSDLSENEAYERAVALIMKDKRYEQAIPEFQTFLTTYPNSVYVSNAHYWLGQLLTIQNDQAGATEHFKVVVNE
;
A
#
# COMPACT_ATOMS: atom_id res chain seq x y z
N MET A 1 -52.98 113.67 -55.77
CA MET A 1 -52.30 114.13 -54.54
C MET A 1 -51.45 112.97 -54.01
N LYS A 2 -50.15 113.17 -53.72
CA LYS A 2 -49.27 112.21 -53.01
C LYS A 2 -49.07 112.73 -51.57
N PRO A 3 -48.85 111.88 -50.55
CA PRO A 3 -47.50 111.36 -50.19
C PRO A 3 -47.51 109.86 -49.74
N LYS A 4 -46.55 109.00 -50.12
CA LYS A 4 -45.28 108.62 -49.43
C LYS A 4 -45.37 108.43 -47.90
N ILE A 5 -44.97 107.24 -47.39
CA ILE A 5 -44.13 106.94 -46.18
C ILE A 5 -44.03 105.39 -46.02
N ILE A 6 -42.89 104.76 -46.34
CA ILE A 6 -41.77 104.23 -45.50
C ILE A 6 -41.89 102.74 -45.10
N LEU A 7 -40.83 102.05 -45.49
CA LEU A 7 -40.30 100.71 -45.23
C LEU A 7 -40.24 100.30 -43.74
N ALA A 8 -40.61 99.07 -43.41
CA ALA A 8 -40.09 98.35 -42.25
C ALA A 8 -40.16 96.83 -42.48
N ALA A 9 -39.00 96.25 -42.80
CA ALA A 9 -38.79 94.81 -42.83
C ALA A 9 -38.79 94.28 -41.38
N MET A 10 -39.73 93.40 -41.06
CA MET A 10 -39.77 92.71 -39.77
C MET A 10 -39.44 91.24 -39.99
N ILE A 11 -38.26 90.88 -39.51
CA ILE A 11 -37.62 89.56 -39.64
C ILE A 11 -38.47 88.54 -38.88
N LEU A 12 -38.83 87.46 -39.57
CA LEU A 12 -39.53 86.30 -39.01
C LEU A 12 -38.56 85.53 -38.10
N SER A 13 -38.48 85.90 -36.83
CA SER A 13 -37.77 85.13 -35.81
C SER A 13 -38.57 83.87 -35.48
N GLY A 14 -38.21 82.75 -36.10
CA GLY A 14 -38.67 81.42 -35.71
C GLY A 14 -38.11 81.05 -34.34
N SER A 15 -38.95 81.04 -33.32
CA SER A 15 -38.64 80.48 -32.00
C SER A 15 -38.71 78.96 -32.09
N THR A 16 -37.56 78.29 -32.12
CA THR A 16 -37.49 76.85 -31.87
C THR A 16 -37.65 76.63 -30.36
N GLN A 17 -38.81 76.10 -29.94
CA GLN A 17 -38.92 75.52 -28.61
C GLN A 17 -38.14 74.21 -28.60
N LEU A 18 -36.95 74.23 -27.99
CA LEU A 18 -36.24 73.01 -27.63
C LEU A 18 -36.98 72.38 -26.45
N TRP A 19 -37.83 71.38 -26.74
CA TRP A 19 -38.23 70.40 -25.72
C TRP A 19 -36.99 69.60 -25.34
N ALA A 20 -36.44 69.87 -24.15
CA ALA A 20 -35.44 69.00 -23.56
C ALA A 20 -36.11 67.67 -23.21
N ALA A 21 -35.80 66.61 -23.97
CA ALA A 21 -36.12 65.25 -23.59
C ALA A 21 -35.36 64.90 -22.28
N PRO A 22 -36.00 64.23 -21.31
CA PRO A 22 -35.28 63.77 -20.13
C PRO A 22 -34.19 62.79 -20.57
N ALA A 23 -32.93 63.13 -20.34
CA ALA A 23 -31.82 62.22 -20.57
C ALA A 23 -32.03 60.98 -19.69
N PRO A 24 -31.99 59.75 -20.24
CA PRO A 24 -32.29 58.55 -19.47
C PRO A 24 -31.19 58.31 -18.44
N VAL A 25 -31.53 58.35 -17.16
CA VAL A 25 -30.68 57.98 -16.00
C VAL A 25 -30.39 56.46 -15.91
N SER A 26 -30.43 55.74 -17.03
CA SER A 26 -30.30 54.27 -17.08
C SER A 26 -28.87 53.75 -16.87
N GLU A 27 -27.87 54.63 -16.86
CA GLU A 27 -26.45 54.27 -16.78
C GLU A 27 -25.96 54.03 -15.34
N ALA A 28 -26.60 54.65 -14.34
CA ALA A 28 -26.34 54.39 -12.92
C ALA A 28 -26.96 53.07 -12.42
N ALA A 29 -28.15 52.71 -12.92
CA ALA A 29 -28.83 51.47 -12.54
C ALA A 29 -28.19 50.21 -13.17
N SER A 30 -27.70 50.31 -14.40
CA SER A 30 -27.01 49.21 -15.08
C SER A 30 -25.62 48.95 -14.49
N SER A 31 -24.90 49.99 -14.08
CA SER A 31 -23.63 49.87 -13.36
C SER A 31 -23.81 49.27 -11.96
N GLN A 32 -24.86 49.64 -11.22
CA GLN A 32 -25.23 49.02 -9.94
C GLN A 32 -25.46 47.50 -10.08
N SER A 33 -26.25 47.08 -11.08
CA SER A 33 -26.48 45.65 -11.36
C SER A 33 -25.20 44.88 -11.72
N SER A 34 -24.26 45.54 -12.42
CA SER A 34 -22.98 44.93 -12.78
C SER A 34 -22.05 44.70 -11.58
N ILE A 35 -22.09 45.61 -10.58
CA ILE A 35 -21.32 45.52 -9.34
C ILE A 35 -21.87 44.39 -8.46
N GLU A 36 -23.19 44.28 -8.34
CA GLU A 36 -23.85 43.19 -7.62
C GLU A 36 -23.52 41.81 -8.22
N LYS A 37 -23.55 41.68 -9.55
CA LYS A 37 -23.13 40.45 -10.23
C LYS A 37 -21.66 40.09 -9.98
N ARG A 38 -20.76 41.08 -9.96
CA ARG A 38 -19.35 40.88 -9.63
C ARG A 38 -19.17 40.48 -8.17
N LEU A 39 -19.92 41.07 -7.25
CA LEU A 39 -19.94 40.71 -5.83
C LEU A 39 -20.36 39.25 -5.64
N VAL A 40 -21.43 38.81 -6.31
CA VAL A 40 -21.87 37.41 -6.26
C VAL A 40 -20.82 36.46 -6.84
N ALA A 41 -20.17 36.82 -7.95
CA ALA A 41 -19.09 36.02 -8.52
C ALA A 41 -17.87 35.93 -7.58
N LEU A 42 -17.51 37.04 -6.92
CA LEU A 42 -16.45 37.10 -5.91
C LEU A 42 -16.81 36.30 -4.66
N GLU A 43 -18.05 36.39 -4.20
CA GLU A 43 -18.54 35.62 -3.05
C GLU A 43 -18.50 34.12 -3.35
N ASN A 44 -18.94 33.71 -4.53
CA ASN A 44 -18.87 32.32 -4.97
C ASN A 44 -17.42 31.84 -5.13
N MET A 45 -16.52 32.68 -5.64
CA MET A 45 -15.09 32.38 -5.74
C MET A 45 -14.41 32.30 -4.36
N MET A 46 -14.81 33.16 -3.41
CA MET A 46 -14.30 33.10 -2.05
C MET A 46 -14.80 31.86 -1.32
N LYS A 47 -16.07 31.49 -1.51
CA LYS A 47 -16.63 30.23 -0.97
C LYS A 47 -15.91 29.02 -1.56
N SER A 48 -15.71 28.97 -2.87
CA SER A 48 -15.00 27.84 -3.51
C SER A 48 -13.54 27.76 -3.07
N ARG A 49 -12.86 28.90 -2.92
CA ARG A 49 -11.49 28.96 -2.38
C ARG A 49 -11.42 28.49 -0.93
N ASN A 50 -12.38 28.88 -0.09
CA ASN A 50 -12.43 28.47 1.31
C ASN A 50 -12.66 26.94 1.42
N LEU A 51 -13.57 26.40 0.62
CA LEU A 51 -13.80 24.95 0.53
C LEU A 51 -12.54 24.20 0.06
N LEU A 52 -11.86 24.69 -0.97
CA LEU A 52 -10.60 24.11 -1.45
C LEU A 52 -9.50 24.16 -0.39
N GLN A 53 -9.41 25.26 0.37
CA GLN A 53 -8.46 25.38 1.48
C GLN A 53 -8.75 24.38 2.60
N ALA A 54 -10.03 24.19 2.93
CA ALA A 54 -10.44 23.20 3.92
C ALA A 54 -10.12 21.76 3.46
N GLU A 55 -10.35 21.46 2.18
CA GLU A 55 -10.04 20.14 1.61
C GLU A 55 -8.53 19.87 1.57
N LEU A 56 -7.72 20.86 1.19
CA LEU A 56 -6.27 20.76 1.23
C LEU A 56 -5.77 20.50 2.66
N GLN A 57 -6.34 21.19 3.64
CA GLN A 57 -5.99 20.99 5.05
C GLN A 57 -6.35 19.58 5.53
N GLN A 58 -7.51 19.07 5.12
CA GLN A 58 -7.91 17.69 5.43
C GLN A 58 -6.95 16.69 4.79
N GLN A 59 -6.55 16.91 3.54
CA GLN A 59 -5.61 16.03 2.84
C GLN A 59 -4.22 16.02 3.51
N LEU A 60 -3.73 17.17 3.97
CA LEU A 60 -2.47 17.25 4.72
C LEU A 60 -2.55 16.49 6.04
N ASN A 61 -3.68 16.56 6.75
CA ASN A 61 -3.86 15.82 8.00
C ASN A 61 -3.86 14.31 7.75
N ILE A 62 -4.53 13.83 6.69
CA ILE A 62 -4.55 12.42 6.30
C ILE A 62 -3.13 11.95 5.93
N LEU A 63 -2.41 12.71 5.11
CA LEU A 63 -1.04 12.36 4.72
C LEU A 63 -0.10 12.31 5.95
N GLN A 64 -0.27 13.21 6.91
CA GLN A 64 0.53 13.19 8.13
C GLN A 64 0.22 11.96 9.00
N ASP A 65 -1.04 11.55 9.07
CA ASP A 65 -1.45 10.32 9.77
C ASP A 65 -0.88 9.07 9.08
N GLU A 66 -0.99 8.98 7.76
CA GLU A 66 -0.42 7.88 6.97
C GLU A 66 1.11 7.79 7.14
N VAL A 67 1.81 8.93 7.10
CA VAL A 67 3.27 8.97 7.33
C VAL A 67 3.63 8.49 8.74
N SER A 68 2.85 8.89 9.75
CA SER A 68 3.04 8.42 11.12
C SER A 68 2.82 6.90 11.23
N GLN A 69 1.77 6.38 10.59
CA GLN A 69 1.45 4.96 10.57
C GLN A 69 2.54 4.14 9.87
N VAL A 70 2.98 4.56 8.68
CA VAL A 70 4.06 3.90 7.93
C VAL A 70 5.36 3.91 8.72
N ARG A 71 5.66 5.00 9.42
CA ARG A 71 6.83 5.07 10.30
C ARG A 71 6.71 4.08 11.46
N GLY A 72 5.55 4.00 12.10
CA GLY A 72 5.29 3.02 13.17
C GLY A 72 5.47 1.58 12.71
N ILE A 73 4.93 1.23 11.53
CA ILE A 73 5.09 -0.09 10.92
C ILE A 73 6.58 -0.38 10.62
N THR A 74 7.31 0.63 10.14
CA THR A 74 8.76 0.50 9.84
C THR A 74 9.56 0.24 11.11
N GLU A 75 9.26 0.95 12.20
CA GLU A 75 9.90 0.75 13.51
C GLU A 75 9.61 -0.64 14.08
N GLU A 76 8.37 -1.13 13.95
CA GLU A 76 7.97 -2.48 14.35
C GLU A 76 8.71 -3.56 13.53
N GLN A 77 8.76 -3.40 12.21
CA GLN A 77 9.46 -4.32 11.32
C GLN A 77 10.97 -4.37 11.62
N SER A 78 11.59 -3.21 11.84
CA SER A 78 13.00 -3.12 12.24
C SER A 78 13.26 -3.87 13.55
N TYR A 79 12.40 -3.68 14.55
CA TYR A 79 12.49 -4.41 15.81
C TYR A 79 12.34 -5.92 15.65
N LYS A 80 11.36 -6.37 14.86
CA LYS A 80 11.18 -7.79 14.54
C LYS A 80 12.41 -8.38 13.85
N LEU A 81 13.03 -7.64 12.93
CA LEU A 81 14.24 -8.06 12.24
C LEU A 81 15.41 -8.23 13.20
N GLU A 82 15.62 -7.27 14.10
CA GLU A 82 16.65 -7.34 15.14
C GLU A 82 16.44 -8.58 16.03
N LYS A 83 15.20 -8.85 16.42
CA LYS A 83 14.86 -10.05 17.20
C LYS A 83 15.15 -11.36 16.47
N VAL A 84 14.85 -11.43 15.17
CA VAL A 84 15.17 -12.60 14.34
C VAL A 84 16.68 -12.81 14.25
N LEU A 85 17.46 -11.73 14.01
CA LEU A 85 18.91 -11.80 13.95
C LEU A 85 19.52 -12.23 15.29
N GLN A 86 18.99 -11.73 16.41
CA GLN A 86 19.41 -12.15 17.74
C GLN A 86 19.13 -13.64 17.97
N ARG A 87 17.92 -14.10 17.63
CA ARG A 87 17.55 -15.51 17.79
C ARG A 87 18.42 -16.43 16.92
N GLN A 88 18.76 -16.01 15.70
CA GLN A 88 19.66 -16.75 14.83
C GLN A 88 21.04 -16.94 15.48
N ARG A 89 21.59 -15.89 16.11
CA ARG A 89 22.87 -15.98 16.83
C ARG A 89 22.82 -16.94 18.01
N GLU A 90 21.75 -16.89 18.78
CA GLU A 90 21.54 -17.83 19.89
C GLU A 90 21.45 -19.27 19.41
N LEU A 91 20.73 -19.52 18.31
CA LEU A 91 20.64 -20.84 17.69
C LEU A 91 22.00 -21.36 17.22
N TYR A 92 22.84 -20.52 16.61
CA TYR A 92 24.21 -20.94 16.24
C TYR A 92 25.04 -21.37 17.45
N GLN A 93 24.93 -20.64 18.56
CA GLN A 93 25.63 -21.01 19.81
C GLN A 93 25.07 -22.31 20.40
N GLU A 94 23.75 -22.50 20.34
CA GLU A 94 23.11 -23.72 20.82
C GLU A 94 23.51 -24.94 19.98
N ILE A 95 23.57 -24.82 18.64
CA ILE A 95 24.06 -25.87 17.75
C ILE A 95 25.52 -26.21 18.09
N GLU A 96 26.40 -25.22 18.24
CA GLU A 96 27.81 -25.45 18.61
C GLU A 96 27.95 -26.18 19.96
N ASN A 97 27.17 -25.78 20.95
CA ASN A 97 27.13 -26.43 22.26
C ASN A 97 26.61 -27.87 22.16
N ARG A 98 25.53 -28.11 21.41
CA ARG A 98 24.96 -29.45 21.24
C ARG A 98 25.88 -30.37 20.45
N VAL A 99 26.52 -29.86 19.41
CA VAL A 99 27.48 -30.58 18.57
C VAL A 99 28.73 -30.92 19.37
N SER A 100 29.31 -29.98 20.11
CA SER A 100 30.45 -30.25 20.99
C SER A 100 30.11 -31.25 22.11
N GLN A 101 28.89 -31.19 22.66
CA GLN A 101 28.40 -32.14 23.64
C GLN A 101 28.21 -33.55 23.05
N ALA A 102 27.72 -33.65 21.81
CA ALA A 102 27.63 -34.90 21.07
C ALA A 102 29.01 -35.52 20.76
N TYR A 103 30.03 -34.70 20.45
CA TYR A 103 31.40 -35.17 20.23
C TYR A 103 32.16 -35.52 21.53
N SER A 104 31.64 -35.09 22.69
CA SER A 104 32.26 -35.36 23.99
C SER A 104 31.72 -36.61 24.70
N GLN A 105 30.68 -37.26 24.15
CA GLN A 105 30.12 -38.51 24.68
C GLN A 105 30.55 -39.70 23.80
N PRO A 106 31.29 -40.70 24.34
CA PRO A 106 31.47 -41.96 23.64
C PRO A 106 30.14 -42.70 23.56
N ALA A 107 29.84 -43.26 22.39
CA ALA A 107 28.62 -43.98 22.09
C ALA A 107 28.35 -45.11 23.11
N ALA A 108 27.23 -45.00 23.82
CA ALA A 108 26.52 -46.15 24.38
C ALA A 108 25.17 -46.25 23.67
N THR A 109 24.99 -47.39 23.02
CA THR A 109 23.77 -47.87 22.37
C THR A 109 22.54 -47.82 23.27
N GLN A 110 21.38 -47.42 22.72
CA GLN A 110 20.09 -48.15 22.84
C GLN A 110 18.91 -47.49 22.08
N THR A 111 18.35 -48.28 21.14
CA THR A 111 16.93 -48.55 20.80
C THR A 111 15.82 -47.49 20.89
N GLN A 112 15.04 -47.39 19.79
CA GLN A 112 13.70 -46.78 19.60
C GLN A 112 12.64 -47.19 20.66
N PRO A 113 11.35 -46.77 20.52
CA PRO A 113 10.78 -45.42 20.54
C PRO A 113 9.76 -45.30 21.70
N THR A 114 9.35 -44.09 22.10
CA THR A 114 8.15 -43.96 22.97
C THR A 114 7.34 -42.75 22.56
N ASN A 115 6.19 -43.03 21.94
CA ASN A 115 5.07 -42.11 21.82
C ASN A 115 4.57 -41.75 23.22
N THR A 116 4.55 -40.46 23.54
CA THR A 116 3.60 -39.91 24.51
C THR A 116 3.20 -38.52 24.03
N TYR A 117 1.94 -38.40 23.61
CA TYR A 117 1.26 -37.14 23.35
C TYR A 117 1.05 -36.39 24.67
N THR A 118 1.40 -35.10 24.70
CA THR A 118 0.53 -33.94 25.03
C THR A 118 1.41 -32.72 25.29
N ASP A 119 1.41 -31.72 24.40
CA ASP A 119 1.05 -30.35 24.77
C ASP A 119 0.72 -29.54 23.51
N VAL A 120 -0.37 -28.78 23.61
CA VAL A 120 -0.97 -27.95 22.56
C VAL A 120 -0.30 -26.57 22.57
N GLY A 121 0.72 -26.42 21.74
CA GLY A 121 1.31 -25.13 21.42
C GLY A 121 2.07 -25.25 20.11
N ALA A 122 1.78 -24.38 19.15
CA ALA A 122 2.33 -24.38 17.81
C ALA A 122 3.84 -24.03 17.77
N SER A 123 4.68 -24.82 18.43
CA SER A 123 6.09 -24.96 18.13
C SER A 123 6.20 -26.03 17.04
N GLN A 124 6.44 -25.59 15.80
CA GLN A 124 6.86 -26.49 14.72
C GLN A 124 7.97 -27.39 15.26
N ALA A 125 7.68 -28.69 15.34
CA ALA A 125 8.63 -29.68 15.82
C ALA A 125 9.87 -29.61 14.92
N ILE A 126 10.98 -29.14 15.48
CA ILE A 126 12.25 -29.11 14.78
C ILE A 126 12.85 -30.52 14.82
N SER A 127 13.40 -30.96 13.69
CA SER A 127 14.22 -32.18 13.58
C SER A 127 15.20 -32.33 14.74
N SER A 128 15.23 -33.46 15.44
CA SER A 128 16.40 -33.83 16.25
C SER A 128 17.61 -34.11 15.36
N ASP A 129 17.38 -34.44 14.08
CA ASP A 129 18.43 -34.62 13.08
C ASP A 129 18.85 -33.26 12.49
N LEU A 130 20.10 -32.87 12.72
CA LEU A 130 20.64 -31.60 12.25
C LEU A 130 20.77 -31.56 10.72
N SER A 131 21.02 -32.71 10.08
CA SER A 131 21.22 -32.80 8.64
C SER A 131 19.93 -32.59 7.85
N GLU A 132 18.78 -33.01 8.38
CA GLU A 132 17.49 -32.73 7.74
C GLU A 132 17.05 -31.27 7.94
N ASN A 133 17.28 -30.69 9.12
CA ASN A 133 17.01 -29.27 9.38
C ASN A 133 17.77 -28.38 8.39
N GLU A 134 19.07 -28.61 8.27
CA GLU A 134 19.93 -27.85 7.34
C GLU A 134 19.50 -28.03 5.89
N ALA A 135 19.11 -29.25 5.49
CA ALA A 135 18.63 -29.51 4.13
C ALA A 135 17.31 -28.79 3.82
N TYR A 136 16.37 -28.82 4.76
CA TYR A 136 15.10 -28.12 4.62
C TYR A 136 15.26 -26.60 4.61
N GLU A 137 16.05 -26.04 5.53
CA GLU A 137 16.30 -24.59 5.61
C GLU A 137 16.97 -24.06 4.33
N ARG A 138 17.92 -24.82 3.76
CA ARG A 138 18.58 -24.46 2.50
C ARG A 138 17.58 -24.38 1.34
N ALA A 139 16.66 -25.35 1.26
CA ALA A 139 15.61 -25.37 0.24
C ALA A 139 14.63 -24.18 0.40
N VAL A 140 14.23 -23.87 1.64
CA VAL A 140 13.37 -22.72 1.94
C VAL A 140 14.05 -21.38 1.64
N ALA A 141 15.35 -21.25 1.92
CA ALA A 141 16.11 -20.04 1.64
C ALA A 141 16.10 -19.67 0.14
N LEU A 142 16.12 -20.68 -0.75
CA LEU A 142 16.01 -20.46 -2.19
C LEU A 142 14.68 -19.81 -2.59
N ILE A 143 13.59 -20.12 -1.88
CA ILE A 143 12.27 -19.49 -2.11
C ILE A 143 12.25 -18.07 -1.55
N MET A 144 12.58 -17.92 -0.27
CA MET A 144 12.27 -16.70 0.48
C MET A 144 13.30 -15.59 0.28
N LYS A 145 14.58 -15.96 0.17
CA LYS A 145 15.69 -15.00 0.07
C LYS A 145 16.05 -14.75 -1.40
N ASP A 146 16.28 -15.83 -2.13
CA ASP A 146 16.86 -15.74 -3.47
C ASP A 146 15.80 -15.72 -4.57
N LYS A 147 14.55 -16.10 -4.26
CA LYS A 147 13.42 -16.25 -5.21
C LYS A 147 13.75 -17.17 -6.40
N ARG A 148 14.64 -18.13 -6.18
CA ARG A 148 15.11 -19.11 -7.17
C ARG A 148 14.20 -20.33 -7.17
N TYR A 149 12.94 -20.13 -7.57
CA TYR A 149 11.89 -21.16 -7.51
C TYR A 149 12.25 -22.43 -8.30
N GLU A 150 12.85 -22.29 -9.48
CA GLU A 150 13.27 -23.44 -10.29
C GLU A 150 14.34 -24.31 -9.61
N GLN A 151 15.14 -23.71 -8.72
CA GLN A 151 16.17 -24.43 -7.98
C GLN A 151 15.68 -24.98 -6.66
N ALA A 152 14.65 -24.36 -6.08
CA ALA A 152 14.03 -24.86 -4.87
C ALA A 152 13.33 -26.23 -5.12
N ILE A 153 12.72 -26.43 -6.29
CA ILE A 153 12.03 -27.68 -6.64
C ILE A 153 12.92 -28.93 -6.49
N PRO A 154 14.09 -29.03 -7.16
CA PRO A 154 14.96 -30.21 -7.01
C PRO A 154 15.51 -30.37 -5.58
N GLU A 155 15.71 -29.30 -4.82
CA GLU A 155 16.13 -29.39 -3.41
C GLU A 155 15.04 -29.99 -2.53
N PHE A 156 13.77 -29.58 -2.69
CA PHE A 156 12.65 -30.19 -1.96
C PHE A 156 12.39 -31.64 -2.37
N GLN A 157 12.53 -31.98 -3.66
CA GLN A 157 12.46 -33.37 -4.12
C GLN A 157 13.55 -34.22 -3.49
N THR A 158 14.79 -33.72 -3.48
CA THR A 158 15.93 -34.39 -2.84
C THR A 158 15.68 -34.57 -1.35
N PHE A 159 15.16 -33.54 -0.67
CA PHE A 159 14.78 -33.60 0.74
C PHE A 159 13.79 -34.73 1.00
N LEU A 160 12.70 -34.83 0.23
CA LEU A 160 11.70 -35.90 0.37
C LEU A 160 12.26 -37.31 0.14
N THR A 161 13.23 -37.45 -0.77
CA THR A 161 13.89 -38.76 -1.00
C THR A 161 14.91 -39.11 0.09
N THR A 162 15.60 -38.11 0.64
CA THR A 162 16.68 -38.31 1.62
C THR A 162 16.12 -38.49 3.03
N TYR A 163 15.04 -37.76 3.35
CA TYR A 163 14.40 -37.74 4.66
C TYR A 163 12.90 -38.06 4.56
N PRO A 164 12.53 -39.28 4.10
CA PRO A 164 11.14 -39.64 3.85
C PRO A 164 10.27 -39.72 5.12
N ASN A 165 10.89 -39.74 6.30
CA ASN A 165 10.21 -39.78 7.60
C ASN A 165 10.40 -38.48 8.39
N SER A 166 10.87 -37.40 7.76
CA SER A 166 11.07 -36.12 8.45
C SER A 166 9.74 -35.50 8.87
N VAL A 167 9.77 -34.79 9.98
CA VAL A 167 8.68 -33.91 10.44
C VAL A 167 8.34 -32.79 9.45
N TYR A 168 9.22 -32.50 8.48
CA TYR A 168 8.98 -31.49 7.45
C TYR A 168 8.44 -32.04 6.13
N VAL A 169 8.17 -33.35 6.02
CA VAL A 169 7.68 -33.98 4.78
C VAL A 169 6.43 -33.28 4.25
N SER A 170 5.40 -33.10 5.07
CA SER A 170 4.16 -32.40 4.69
C SER A 170 4.43 -30.96 4.24
N ASN A 171 5.32 -30.25 4.93
CA ASN A 171 5.69 -28.89 4.57
C ASN A 171 6.47 -28.84 3.24
N ALA A 172 7.36 -29.79 2.98
CA ALA A 172 8.09 -29.91 1.72
C ALA A 172 7.14 -30.22 0.55
N HIS A 173 6.15 -31.09 0.75
CA HIS A 173 5.08 -31.31 -0.23
C HIS A 173 4.25 -30.04 -0.49
N TYR A 174 3.90 -29.29 0.56
CA TYR A 174 3.21 -28.02 0.40
C TYR A 174 3.99 -27.01 -0.43
N TRP A 175 5.30 -26.85 -0.16
CA TRP A 175 6.17 -25.97 -0.93
C TRP A 175 6.28 -26.40 -2.39
N LEU A 176 6.43 -27.70 -2.66
CA LEU A 176 6.46 -28.22 -4.04
C LEU A 176 5.16 -27.95 -4.78
N GLY A 177 4.00 -28.13 -4.13
CA GLY A 177 2.70 -27.79 -4.72
C GLY A 177 2.62 -26.31 -5.13
N GLN A 178 3.08 -25.40 -4.27
CA GLN A 178 3.11 -23.98 -4.58
C GLN A 178 4.08 -23.64 -5.72
N LEU A 179 5.30 -24.18 -5.67
CA LEU A 179 6.33 -23.93 -6.69
C LEU A 179 5.90 -24.42 -8.07
N LEU A 180 5.28 -25.60 -8.15
CA LEU A 180 4.76 -26.15 -9.41
C LEU A 180 3.56 -25.36 -9.94
N THR A 181 2.74 -24.80 -9.05
CA THR A 181 1.66 -23.88 -9.46
C THR A 181 2.23 -22.63 -10.14
N ILE A 182 3.33 -22.08 -9.62
CA ILE A 182 4.03 -20.94 -10.23
C ILE A 182 4.60 -21.31 -11.61
N GLN A 183 5.05 -22.55 -11.80
CA GLN A 183 5.52 -23.07 -13.09
C GLN A 183 4.40 -23.47 -14.07
N ASN A 184 3.13 -23.24 -13.70
CA ASN A 184 1.97 -23.63 -14.49
C ASN A 184 1.82 -25.17 -14.67
N ASP A 185 2.50 -25.96 -13.83
CA ASP A 185 2.32 -27.42 -13.73
C ASP A 185 1.28 -27.74 -12.65
N GLN A 186 0.02 -27.56 -13.04
CA GLN A 186 -1.10 -27.77 -12.14
C GLN A 186 -1.35 -29.25 -11.83
N ALA A 187 -0.96 -30.15 -12.74
CA ALA A 187 -1.07 -31.60 -12.52
C ALA A 187 -0.09 -32.05 -11.44
N GLY A 188 1.19 -31.68 -11.56
CA GLY A 188 2.21 -31.95 -10.55
C GLY A 188 1.87 -31.32 -9.20
N ALA A 189 1.43 -30.05 -9.20
CA ALA A 189 1.03 -29.36 -7.97
C ALA A 189 -0.09 -30.09 -7.22
N THR A 190 -1.09 -30.59 -7.95
CA THR A 190 -2.23 -31.31 -7.37
C THR A 190 -1.80 -32.59 -6.66
N GLU A 191 -0.86 -33.35 -7.23
CA GLU A 191 -0.34 -34.56 -6.59
C GLU A 191 0.36 -34.25 -5.25
N HIS A 192 1.16 -33.17 -5.20
CA HIS A 192 1.80 -32.77 -3.95
C HIS A 192 0.80 -32.27 -2.90
N PHE A 193 -0.21 -31.49 -3.28
CA PHE A 193 -1.24 -31.03 -2.33
C PHE A 193 -2.11 -32.16 -1.78
N LYS A 194 -2.41 -33.19 -2.59
CA LYS A 194 -3.15 -34.37 -2.12
C LYS A 194 -2.43 -35.06 -0.95
N VAL A 195 -1.10 -35.13 -0.98
CA VAL A 195 -0.32 -35.72 0.12
C VAL A 195 -0.54 -34.94 1.41
N VAL A 196 -0.46 -33.60 1.36
CA VAL A 196 -0.63 -32.73 2.53
C VAL A 196 -2.05 -32.81 3.12
N VAL A 197 -3.06 -32.97 2.27
CA VAL A 197 -4.47 -33.06 2.71
C VAL A 197 -4.80 -34.42 3.34
N ASN A 198 -4.06 -35.47 2.98
CA ASN A 198 -4.30 -36.84 3.41
C ASN A 198 -3.45 -37.27 4.62
N GLU A 199 -2.60 -36.40 5.16
CA GLU A 199 -1.92 -36.57 6.45
C GLU A 199 -2.75 -36.05 7.62
#